data_AF-A0A924N648-F1
#
_entry.id   AF-A0A924N648-F1
#
_cell.length_a   1.000
_cell.length_b   1.000
_cell.length_c   1.000
_cell.angle_alpha   90.00
_cell.angle_beta   90.00
_cell.angle_gamma   90.00
#
_symmetry.space_group_name_H-M   'P 1'
#
loop_
_entity.id
_entity.type
_entity.pdbx_description
1 polymer ?
#
loop_
_entity_poly.entity_id
_entity_poly.type
_entity_poly.pdbx_seq_one_letter_code
_entity_poly.pdbx_strand_id
1 'polypeptide(L)' 'MTDLAYQELASLWEAVFGEQPSVVADSELMARILVTCLPPTEPHSFGADPDEDD' A
#
# COMPACT_ATOMS: atom_id res chain seq x y z
N MET A 1 15.98 5.27 1.54
CA MET A 1 15.18 6.36 2.15
C MET A 1 13.92 5.87 2.88
N THR A 2 13.75 4.55 3.09
CA THR A 2 12.59 3.92 3.74
C THR A 2 12.78 3.64 5.23
N ASP A 3 14.00 3.82 5.74
CA ASP A 3 14.40 3.36 7.07
C ASP A 3 13.85 4.24 8.20
N LEU A 4 13.83 5.57 8.00
CA LEU A 4 13.36 6.52 9.01
C LEU A 4 11.85 6.42 9.23
N ALA A 5 11.07 6.39 8.14
CA ALA A 5 9.61 6.25 8.22
C ALA A 5 9.20 4.92 8.87
N TYR A 6 9.98 3.86 8.63
CA TYR A 6 9.76 2.57 9.27
C TYR A 6 10.05 2.62 10.78
N GLN A 7 11.12 3.30 11.20
CA GLN A 7 11.47 3.47 12.61
C GLN A 7 10.43 4.28 13.39
N GLU A 8 9.90 5.36 12.79
CA GLU A 8 8.83 6.15 13.40
C GLU A 8 7.56 5.32 13.60
N LEU A 9 7.19 4.53 12.59
CA LEU A 9 6.01 3.66 12.65
C LEU A 9 6.18 2.53 13.67
N ALA A 10 7.38 1.96 13.78
CA ALA A 10 7.70 0.97 14.79
C ALA A 10 7.60 1.54 16.22
N SER A 11 8.07 2.78 16.42
CA SER A 11 7.99 3.47 17.71
C SER A 11 6.54 3.76 18.11
N LEU A 12 5.69 4.16 17.15
CA LEU A 12 4.27 4.38 17.40
C LEU A 12 3.54 3.07 17.77
N TRP A 13 3.86 1.97 17.09
CA TRP A 13 3.27 0.67 17.40
C TRP A 13 3.62 0.22 18.82
N GLU A 14 4.89 0.31 19.21
CA GLU A 14 5.34 -0.04 20.56
C GLU A 14 4.66 0.84 21.63
N ALA A 15 4.46 2.13 21.37
CA ALA A 15 3.77 3.01 22.29
C ALA A 15 2.28 2.65 22.49
N VAL A 16 1.63 2.08 21.47
CA VAL A 16 0.20 1.72 21.52
C VAL A 16 -0.02 0.30 22.04
N PHE A 17 0.82 -0.65 21.62
CA PHE A 17 0.64 -2.08 21.87
C PHE A 17 1.62 -2.67 22.87
N GLY A 18 2.68 -1.95 23.24
CA GLY A 18 3.71 -2.41 24.19
C GLY A 18 4.64 -3.50 23.67
N GLU A 19 4.61 -3.77 22.36
CA GLU A 19 5.45 -4.75 21.68
C GLU A 19 6.06 -4.14 20.40
N GLN A 20 7.21 -4.64 19.96
CA GLN A 20 7.70 -4.30 18.63
C GLN A 20 6.78 -4.94 17.58
N PRO A 21 6.46 -4.22 16.49
CA PRO A 21 5.65 -4.81 15.45
C PRO A 21 6.40 -5.97 14.81
N SER A 22 5.75 -7.14 14.70
CA SER A 22 6.27 -8.31 13.98
C SER A 22 6.19 -8.07 12.47
N VAL A 23 6.92 -7.08 11.97
CA VAL A 23 7.01 -6.84 10.52
C VAL A 23 8.16 -7.66 9.96
N VAL A 24 7.98 -8.97 9.97
CA VAL A 24 8.57 -9.77 8.91
C VAL A 24 7.57 -9.70 7.77
N ALA A 25 7.64 -8.61 6.99
CA ALA A 25 6.92 -8.55 5.73
C ALA A 25 7.61 -9.55 4.80
N ASP A 26 7.14 -10.80 4.83
CA ASP A 26 7.46 -11.76 3.80
C ASP A 26 6.98 -11.15 2.47
N SER A 27 7.94 -10.68 1.68
CA SER A 27 7.68 -9.96 0.44
C SER A 27 6.84 -10.79 -0.54
N GLU A 28 6.99 -12.12 -0.50
CA GLU A 28 6.19 -13.03 -1.32
C GLU A 28 4.75 -13.09 -0.83
N LEU A 29 4.56 -13.22 0.50
CA LEU A 29 3.23 -13.19 1.10
C LEU A 29 2.52 -11.85 0.86
N MET A 30 3.23 -10.74 1.01
CA MET A 30 2.66 -9.41 0.74
C MET A 30 2.27 -9.24 -0.73
N ALA A 31 3.12 -9.68 -1.67
CA ALA A 31 2.78 -9.63 -3.09
C ALA A 31 1.50 -10.43 -3.38
N ARG A 32 1.36 -11.62 -2.78
CA ARG A 32 0.15 -12.45 -2.92
C ARG A 32 -1.09 -11.79 -2.34
N ILE A 33 -0.99 -11.16 -1.17
CA ILE A 33 -2.10 -10.43 -0.54
C ILE A 33 -2.51 -9.24 -1.41
N LEU A 34 -1.57 -8.44 -1.93
CA LEU A 34 -1.89 -7.31 -2.80
C LEU A 34 -2.61 -7.76 -4.08
N VAL A 35 -2.13 -8.81 -4.73
CA VAL A 35 -2.79 -9.35 -5.94
C VAL A 35 -4.19 -9.90 -5.64
N THR A 36 -4.40 -10.48 -4.46
CA THR A 36 -5.67 -11.11 -4.10
C THR A 36 -6.70 -10.12 -3.55
N CYS A 37 -6.24 -9.11 -2.80
CA CYS A 37 -7.10 -8.21 -2.04
C CYS A 37 -7.29 -6.84 -2.68
N LEU A 38 -6.47 -6.48 -3.68
CA LEU A 38 -6.75 -5.27 -4.44
C LEU A 38 -8.03 -5.49 -5.25
N PRO A 39 -9.00 -4.57 -5.16
CA PRO A 39 -10.12 -4.61 -6.08
C PRO A 39 -9.56 -4.58 -7.51
N PRO A 40 -10.20 -5.26 -8.48
CA PRO A 40 -9.88 -5.10 -9.88
C PRO A 40 -10.23 -3.66 -10.27
N THR A 41 -9.34 -2.71 -10.00
CA THR A 41 -9.47 -1.36 -10.52
C THR A 41 -9.33 -1.46 -12.02
N GLU A 42 -10.32 -0.96 -12.75
CA GLU A 42 -10.10 -0.59 -14.14
C GLU A 42 -8.84 0.29 -14.20
N PRO A 43 -7.89 0.00 -15.10
CA PRO A 43 -6.71 0.84 -15.22
C PRO A 43 -7.20 2.26 -15.44
N HIS A 44 -6.74 3.21 -14.60
CA HIS A 44 -7.16 4.60 -14.64
C HIS A 44 -7.40 5.03 -16.10
N SER A 45 -8.68 5.12 -16.48
CA SER A 45 -9.04 5.64 -17.78
C SER A 45 -8.67 7.11 -17.72
N PHE A 46 -7.67 7.51 -18.50
CA PHE A 46 -7.58 8.91 -18.88
C PHE A 46 -8.85 9.16 -19.66
N GLY A 47 -9.78 9.92 -19.07
CA GLY A 47 -11.03 10.28 -19.72
C GLY A 47 -10.71 10.76 -21.12
N ALA A 48 -11.10 9.95 -22.11
CA ALA A 48 -11.26 10.47 -23.46
C ALA A 48 -12.48 11.37 -23.35
N ASP A 49 -12.25 12.68 -23.21
CA ASP A 49 -13.30 13.65 -23.47
C ASP A 49 -13.82 13.35 -24.89
N PRO A 50 -15.11 13.01 -25.06
CA PRO A 50 -15.65 12.73 -26.37
C PRO A 50 -15.77 14.06 -27.13
N ASP A 51 -15.14 14.07 -28.30
CA ASP A 51 -15.30 14.97 -29.44
C ASP A 51 -16.38 16.09 -29.33
N GLU A 52 -15.94 17.36 -29.35
CA GLU A 52 -16.65 18.49 -30.00
C GLU A 52 -15.83 18.80 -31.28
N ASP A 53 -16.31 18.96 -32.50
CA ASP A 53 -17.62 19.03 -33.14
C ASP A 53 -17.36 18.88 -34.67
N ASP A 54 -18.43 18.59 -35.44
CA ASP A 54 -18.64 18.52 -36.91
C ASP A 54 -17.56 19.03 -37.90
#